data_AF-A0A430M2S4-F1
#
_entry.id   AF-A0A430M2S4-F1
#
_cell.length_a   1.000
_cell.length_b   1.000
_cell.length_c   1.000
_cell.angle_alpha   90.00
_cell.angle_beta   90.00
_cell.angle_gamma   90.00
#
_symmetry.space_group_name_H-M   'P 1'
#
loop_
_entity.id
_entity.type
_entity.pdbx_description
1 polymer ?
#
loop_
_entity_poly.entity_id
_entity_poly.type
_entity_poly.pdbx_seq_one_letter_code
_entity_poly.pdbx_strand_id
1 'polypeptide(L)'
;MTERRSSDSPTVDVEFAPIRSGARTRTLSDGSLSMATRLHSAQRDTMMIEEGDRQELQRIATSISQRRQSLAAVSSGIPDLTPDAQDPALDPMSKDFDLAQWLPHFMQQLQDEGVSLKTAGVAYKDLSVSGTGAALQLQQTLGDVIQAPMRIGEYLSFGKKEPKRILNKFDGLLRGGELLIVLGRPGSGCSTLLKTITGELEGLGIGESSTIHYNGISQKDMMKEFKGETTYNQEVDKHFPHLTVGQTLEFAASCRMPSNPVLLAGQSREESCAVATKIVMAVCGLSHTYNTKVGNDFIRGVSGGERKRVSIAEMILAQSPMAAWDNRLVELSESQSFY
;
A
#
# COMPACT_ATOMS: atom_id res chain seq x y z
N MET A 1 -7.92 11.34 56.35
CA MET A 1 -8.42 11.59 55.00
C MET A 1 -7.44 12.52 54.32
N THR A 2 -6.77 11.96 53.32
CA THR A 2 -5.61 12.44 52.55
C THR A 2 -5.93 13.60 51.63
N GLU A 3 -5.07 14.62 51.57
CA GLU A 3 -4.79 15.36 50.33
C GLU A 3 -3.27 15.62 50.26
N ARG A 4 -2.59 14.78 49.46
CA ARG A 4 -1.22 15.05 48.99
C ARG A 4 -1.34 15.96 47.78
N ARG A 5 -0.72 17.14 47.85
CA ARG A 5 -0.45 17.99 46.69
C ARG A 5 0.40 17.21 45.70
N SER A 6 -0.13 17.00 44.50
CA SER A 6 0.59 16.51 43.33
C SER A 6 1.54 17.59 42.84
N SER A 7 2.82 17.25 42.78
CA SER A 7 3.85 18.00 42.07
C SER A 7 3.65 17.82 40.56
N ASP A 8 3.33 18.90 39.86
CA ASP A 8 3.34 18.96 38.40
C ASP A 8 4.75 18.65 37.87
N SER A 9 4.85 17.63 37.03
CA SER A 9 5.99 17.38 36.15
C SER A 9 5.89 18.32 34.94
N PRO A 10 6.99 18.94 34.47
CA PRO A 10 6.92 19.87 33.34
C PRO A 10 6.68 19.07 32.06
N THR A 11 5.54 19.30 31.40
CA THR A 11 5.34 18.97 30.00
C THR A 11 6.31 19.81 29.19
N VAL A 12 7.35 19.18 28.66
CA VAL A 12 8.23 19.81 27.67
C VAL A 12 7.44 19.86 26.37
N ASP A 13 6.69 20.94 26.17
CA ASP A 13 6.18 21.33 24.86
C ASP A 13 7.39 21.59 23.97
N VAL A 14 7.82 20.58 23.21
CA VAL A 14 8.76 20.78 22.12
C VAL A 14 7.97 21.48 21.03
N GLU A 15 8.01 22.81 21.08
CA GLU A 15 7.47 23.69 20.06
C GLU A 15 8.11 23.32 18.72
N PHE A 16 7.37 22.61 17.87
CA PHE A 16 7.71 22.52 16.47
C PHE A 16 7.61 23.94 15.93
N ALA A 17 8.76 24.57 15.70
CA ALA A 17 8.80 25.81 14.95
C ALA A 17 7.97 25.57 13.68
N PRO A 18 6.94 26.38 13.39
CA PRO A 18 6.19 26.23 12.16
C PRO A 18 7.22 26.23 11.06
N ILE A 19 7.24 25.15 10.27
CA ILE A 19 8.05 25.10 9.06
C ILE A 19 7.59 26.32 8.30
N ARG A 20 8.40 27.38 8.28
CA ARG A 20 8.25 28.48 7.36
C ARG A 20 8.46 27.81 6.01
N SER A 21 7.38 27.28 5.44
CA SER A 21 7.31 27.04 4.02
C SER A 21 7.48 28.45 3.46
N GLY A 22 8.74 28.81 3.19
CA GLY A 22 9.00 29.88 2.26
C GLY A 22 8.12 29.53 1.08
N ALA A 23 7.10 30.35 0.84
CA ALA A 23 6.23 30.26 -0.30
C ALA A 23 7.08 30.56 -1.54
N ARG A 24 8.00 29.66 -1.86
CA ARG A 24 8.22 29.25 -3.23
C ARG A 24 7.09 28.28 -3.50
N THR A 25 5.91 28.84 -3.73
CA THR A 25 5.02 28.33 -4.75
C THR A 25 5.92 28.18 -5.97
N ARG A 26 6.49 26.99 -6.15
CA ARG A 26 6.96 26.57 -7.46
C ARG A 26 5.67 26.52 -8.25
N THR A 27 5.37 27.64 -8.90
CA THR A 27 4.42 27.71 -9.99
C THR A 27 4.67 26.47 -10.82
N LEU A 28 3.62 25.67 -10.96
CA LEU A 28 3.52 24.53 -11.85
C LEU A 28 3.74 25.05 -13.29
N SER A 29 4.99 25.29 -13.64
CA SER A 29 5.43 25.67 -14.99
C SER A 29 6.32 24.59 -15.60
N ASP A 30 6.29 23.38 -15.04
CA ASP A 30 7.08 22.22 -15.48
C ASP A 30 6.24 21.18 -16.26
N GLY A 31 5.04 21.60 -16.72
CA GLY A 31 4.07 20.71 -17.36
C GLY A 31 4.59 20.04 -18.63
N SER A 32 5.45 20.72 -19.40
CA SER A 32 5.94 20.25 -20.70
C SER A 32 7.13 19.27 -20.61
N LEU A 33 7.96 19.33 -19.56
CA LEU A 33 9.05 18.35 -19.33
C LEU A 33 8.53 17.02 -18.75
N SER A 34 7.27 16.98 -18.32
CA SER A 34 6.68 15.88 -17.55
C SER A 34 6.02 14.79 -18.39
N MET A 35 5.47 15.11 -19.57
CA MET A 35 4.70 14.15 -20.37
C MET A 35 5.60 13.15 -21.10
N ALA A 36 6.68 13.62 -21.73
CA ALA A 36 7.65 12.73 -22.39
C ALA A 36 8.32 11.75 -21.42
N THR A 37 8.59 12.20 -20.19
CA THR A 37 9.13 11.34 -19.12
C THR A 37 8.10 10.30 -18.67
N ARG A 38 6.82 10.70 -18.50
CA ARG A 38 5.70 9.79 -18.18
C ARG A 38 5.42 8.78 -19.31
N LEU A 39 5.51 9.20 -20.56
CA LEU A 39 5.38 8.35 -21.73
C LEU A 39 6.52 7.33 -21.79
N HIS A 40 7.77 7.76 -21.57
CA HIS A 40 8.91 6.84 -21.52
C HIS A 40 8.85 5.85 -20.36
N SER A 41 8.35 6.24 -19.18
CA SER A 41 8.11 5.30 -18.09
C SER A 41 6.95 4.36 -18.41
N ALA A 42 5.82 4.89 -18.85
CA ALA A 42 4.65 4.09 -19.22
C ALA A 42 4.96 3.08 -20.32
N GLN A 43 5.77 3.46 -21.32
CA GLN A 43 6.19 2.57 -22.39
C GLN A 43 7.04 1.41 -21.87
N ARG A 44 8.00 1.68 -20.96
CA ARG A 44 8.75 0.60 -20.30
C ARG A 44 7.87 -0.28 -19.43
N ASP A 45 7.04 0.32 -18.59
CA ASP A 45 6.19 -0.40 -17.63
C ASP A 45 5.18 -1.27 -18.36
N THR A 46 4.59 -0.77 -19.44
CA THR A 46 3.64 -1.55 -20.25
C THR A 46 4.36 -2.67 -20.99
N MET A 47 5.63 -2.53 -21.41
CA MET A 47 6.40 -3.62 -22.04
C MET A 47 6.72 -4.78 -21.08
N MET A 48 6.66 -4.55 -19.76
CA MET A 48 6.88 -5.60 -18.74
C MET A 48 5.61 -6.41 -18.42
N ILE A 49 4.45 -5.98 -18.92
CA ILE A 49 3.16 -6.68 -18.75
C ILE A 49 3.05 -7.78 -19.80
N GLU A 50 2.65 -8.98 -19.37
CA GLU A 50 2.42 -10.12 -20.27
C GLU A 50 1.35 -9.81 -21.32
N GLU A 51 1.46 -10.42 -22.50
CA GLU A 51 0.59 -10.12 -23.64
C GLU A 51 -0.90 -10.40 -23.33
N GLY A 52 -1.19 -11.45 -22.54
CA GLY A 52 -2.55 -11.73 -22.11
C GLY A 52 -3.15 -10.64 -21.22
N ASP A 53 -2.37 -10.10 -20.29
CA ASP A 53 -2.79 -9.01 -19.40
C ASP A 53 -2.91 -7.68 -20.15
N ARG A 54 -2.03 -7.42 -21.13
CA ARG A 54 -2.13 -6.25 -22.01
C ARG A 54 -3.45 -6.25 -22.76
N GLN A 55 -3.84 -7.38 -23.35
CA GLN A 55 -5.11 -7.52 -24.06
C GLN A 55 -6.32 -7.29 -23.14
N GLU A 56 -6.24 -7.74 -21.89
CA GLU A 56 -7.30 -7.48 -20.91
C GLU A 56 -7.40 -5.99 -20.57
N LEU A 57 -6.27 -5.31 -20.37
CA LEU A 57 -6.24 -3.85 -20.16
C LEU A 57 -6.80 -3.08 -21.36
N GLN A 58 -6.47 -3.49 -22.59
CA GLN A 58 -7.04 -2.91 -23.80
C GLN A 58 -8.57 -3.08 -23.83
N ARG A 59 -9.07 -4.30 -23.57
CA ARG A 59 -10.53 -4.56 -23.51
C ARG A 59 -11.25 -3.69 -22.48
N ILE A 60 -10.64 -3.50 -21.30
CA ILE A 60 -11.18 -2.64 -20.26
C ILE A 60 -11.23 -1.18 -20.75
N ALA A 61 -10.14 -0.67 -21.33
CA ALA A 61 -10.09 0.68 -21.88
C ALA A 61 -11.16 0.90 -22.96
N THR A 62 -11.32 -0.06 -23.88
CA THR A 62 -12.38 -0.07 -24.91
C THR A 62 -13.77 0.00 -24.28
N SER A 63 -14.04 -0.82 -23.26
CA SER A 63 -15.33 -0.86 -22.56
C SER A 63 -15.65 0.47 -21.84
N ILE A 64 -14.65 1.07 -21.20
CA ILE A 64 -14.78 2.38 -20.53
C ILE A 64 -15.10 3.46 -21.57
N SER A 65 -14.39 3.47 -22.71
CA SER A 65 -14.58 4.45 -23.78
C SER A 65 -15.98 4.38 -24.40
N GLN A 66 -16.43 3.18 -24.80
CA GLN A 66 -17.77 2.96 -25.37
C GLN A 66 -18.88 3.45 -24.44
N ARG A 67 -18.74 3.19 -23.14
CA ARG A 67 -19.73 3.57 -22.15
C ARG A 67 -19.77 5.09 -21.96
N ARG A 68 -18.62 5.74 -21.85
CA ARG A 68 -18.54 7.21 -21.76
C ARG A 68 -19.20 7.89 -22.97
N GLN A 69 -18.96 7.38 -24.18
CA GLN A 69 -19.63 7.87 -25.40
C GLN A 69 -21.15 7.70 -25.33
N SER A 70 -21.63 6.54 -24.87
CA SER A 70 -23.07 6.29 -24.73
C SER A 70 -23.76 7.23 -23.73
N LEU A 71 -23.07 7.61 -22.65
CA LEU A 71 -23.59 8.55 -21.65
C LEU A 71 -23.56 10.00 -22.15
N ALA A 72 -22.50 10.38 -22.87
CA ALA A 72 -22.40 11.68 -23.51
C ALA A 72 -23.51 11.88 -24.57
N ALA A 73 -23.84 10.83 -25.34
CA ALA A 73 -24.93 10.87 -26.32
C ALA A 73 -26.33 11.07 -25.71
N VAL A 74 -26.51 10.70 -24.43
CA VAL A 74 -27.81 10.78 -23.71
C VAL A 74 -27.94 12.09 -22.90
N SER A 75 -26.83 12.73 -22.53
CA SER A 75 -26.81 13.96 -21.73
C SER A 75 -26.40 15.17 -22.58
N SER A 76 -27.38 15.95 -23.05
CA SER A 76 -27.19 17.15 -23.90
C SER A 76 -26.57 18.36 -23.17
N GLY A 77 -25.69 18.15 -22.19
CA GLY A 77 -25.12 19.22 -21.38
C GLY A 77 -23.82 18.89 -20.63
N ILE A 78 -23.24 17.71 -20.82
CA ILE A 78 -21.87 17.44 -20.38
C ILE A 78 -20.95 17.84 -21.55
N PRO A 79 -19.93 18.69 -21.34
CA PRO A 79 -18.98 19.04 -22.39
C PRO A 79 -18.47 17.78 -23.07
N ASP A 80 -18.31 17.83 -24.39
CA ASP A 80 -17.68 16.79 -25.19
C ASP A 80 -16.24 16.58 -24.66
N LEU A 81 -16.07 15.58 -23.79
CA LEU A 81 -14.83 15.27 -23.08
C LEU A 81 -14.06 14.15 -23.80
N THR A 82 -13.97 14.23 -25.12
CA THR A 82 -13.01 13.45 -25.92
C THR A 82 -12.08 14.39 -26.70
N PRO A 83 -11.07 15.01 -26.05
CA PRO A 83 -10.00 15.67 -26.79
C PRO A 83 -9.15 14.68 -27.60
N ASP A 84 -9.26 13.37 -27.30
CA ASP A 84 -8.34 12.34 -27.78
C ASP A 84 -8.74 11.70 -29.12
N ALA A 85 -9.88 12.09 -29.71
CA ALA A 85 -10.34 11.55 -30.99
C ALA A 85 -9.47 11.96 -32.21
N GLN A 86 -8.47 12.82 -32.02
CA GLN A 86 -7.54 13.21 -33.09
C GLN A 86 -6.38 12.24 -33.29
N ASP A 87 -5.98 11.45 -32.27
CA ASP A 87 -4.85 10.53 -32.36
C ASP A 87 -5.33 9.06 -32.31
N PRO A 88 -5.18 8.29 -33.40
CA PRO A 88 -5.53 6.87 -33.43
C PRO A 88 -4.82 6.01 -32.38
N ALA A 89 -3.69 6.46 -31.81
CA ALA A 89 -2.99 5.75 -30.74
C ALA A 89 -3.65 5.91 -29.36
N LEU A 90 -4.40 6.99 -29.16
CA LEU A 90 -5.10 7.30 -27.91
C LEU A 90 -6.54 6.80 -27.89
N ASP A 91 -7.10 6.37 -29.03
CA ASP A 91 -8.46 5.82 -29.08
C ASP A 91 -8.49 4.31 -28.77
N PRO A 92 -9.08 3.86 -27.64
CA PRO A 92 -9.21 2.44 -27.31
C PRO A 92 -10.06 1.62 -28.29
N MET A 93 -10.75 2.27 -29.23
CA MET A 93 -11.52 1.65 -30.32
C MET A 93 -10.72 1.48 -31.61
N SER A 94 -9.56 2.13 -31.71
CA SER A 94 -8.70 2.11 -32.88
C SER A 94 -7.88 0.82 -32.97
N LYS A 95 -7.51 0.43 -34.19
CA LYS A 95 -6.58 -0.70 -34.43
C LYS A 95 -5.15 -0.36 -34.03
N ASP A 96 -4.82 0.92 -34.01
CA ASP A 96 -3.49 1.43 -33.69
C ASP A 96 -3.36 1.82 -32.21
N PHE A 97 -4.29 1.36 -31.35
CA PHE A 97 -4.35 1.71 -29.94
C PHE A 97 -3.08 1.31 -29.17
N ASP A 98 -2.46 2.28 -28.50
CA ASP A 98 -1.31 2.09 -27.64
C ASP A 98 -1.67 2.41 -26.19
N LEU A 99 -1.77 1.35 -25.38
CA LEU A 99 -2.06 1.44 -23.94
C LEU A 99 -1.05 2.33 -23.19
N ALA A 100 0.23 2.31 -23.59
CA ALA A 100 1.27 3.09 -22.93
C ALA A 100 1.12 4.59 -23.18
N GLN A 101 0.57 4.97 -24.34
CA GLN A 101 0.29 6.36 -24.69
C GLN A 101 -1.03 6.82 -24.08
N TRP A 102 -2.04 5.96 -24.08
CA TRP A 102 -3.35 6.26 -23.51
C TRP A 102 -3.35 6.44 -21.99
N LEU A 103 -2.63 5.58 -21.26
CA LEU A 103 -2.69 5.54 -19.79
C LEU A 103 -2.31 6.88 -19.12
N PRO A 104 -1.23 7.59 -19.49
CA PRO A 104 -0.92 8.90 -18.94
C PRO A 104 -2.02 9.95 -19.20
N HIS A 105 -2.63 9.95 -20.38
CA HIS A 105 -3.72 10.86 -20.73
C HIS A 105 -4.98 10.57 -19.89
N PHE A 106 -5.34 9.29 -19.77
CA PHE A 106 -6.45 8.86 -18.93
C PHE A 106 -6.26 9.24 -17.46
N MET A 107 -5.05 9.06 -16.92
CA MET A 107 -4.72 9.45 -15.54
C MET A 107 -4.81 10.96 -15.33
N GLN A 108 -4.37 11.75 -16.32
CA GLN A 108 -4.49 13.21 -16.26
C GLN A 108 -5.95 13.64 -16.28
N GLN A 109 -6.78 13.03 -17.13
CA GLN A 109 -8.21 13.31 -17.18
C GLN A 109 -8.90 13.02 -15.84
N LEU A 110 -8.58 11.89 -15.18
CA LEU A 110 -9.13 11.59 -13.85
C LEU A 110 -8.73 12.64 -12.81
N GLN A 111 -7.51 13.17 -12.87
CA GLN A 111 -7.07 14.26 -11.99
C GLN A 111 -7.83 15.55 -12.25
N ASP A 112 -8.08 15.88 -13.52
CA ASP A 112 -8.88 17.05 -13.92
C ASP A 112 -10.35 16.91 -13.47
N GLU A 113 -10.87 15.68 -13.40
CA GLU A 113 -12.18 15.32 -12.84
C GLU A 113 -12.19 15.30 -11.29
N GLY A 114 -11.08 15.68 -10.63
CA GLY A 114 -10.98 15.82 -9.18
C GLY A 114 -10.53 14.56 -8.43
N VAL A 115 -10.09 13.51 -9.14
CA VAL A 115 -9.48 12.32 -8.52
C VAL A 115 -8.03 12.63 -8.18
N SER A 116 -7.79 13.21 -7.00
CA SER A 116 -6.43 13.44 -6.50
C SER A 116 -5.84 12.18 -5.88
N LEU A 117 -4.66 11.75 -6.34
CA LEU A 117 -3.87 10.74 -5.64
C LEU A 117 -3.38 11.33 -4.32
N LYS A 118 -3.73 10.69 -3.21
CA LYS A 118 -3.23 11.08 -1.88
C LYS A 118 -1.76 10.71 -1.78
N THR A 119 -0.94 11.61 -1.26
CA THR A 119 0.47 11.34 -0.96
C THR A 119 0.76 11.70 0.49
N ALA A 120 1.42 10.80 1.22
CA ALA A 120 1.82 11.04 2.61
C ALA A 120 3.34 11.00 2.72
N GLY A 121 3.92 11.96 3.44
CA GLY A 121 5.31 11.90 3.90
C GLY A 121 5.36 11.57 5.39
N VAL A 122 6.44 10.95 5.84
CA VAL A 122 6.70 10.65 7.24
C VAL A 122 8.02 11.26 7.68
N ALA A 123 8.01 11.91 8.83
CA ALA A 123 9.19 12.45 9.49
C ALA A 123 9.29 11.83 10.88
N TYR A 124 10.47 11.38 11.26
CA TYR A 124 10.73 10.85 12.60
C TYR A 124 12.05 11.38 13.13
N LYS A 125 12.09 11.60 14.45
CA LYS A 125 13.26 12.11 15.16
C LYS A 125 13.45 11.38 16.48
N ASP A 126 14.71 11.13 16.82
CA ASP A 126 15.18 10.44 18.03
C ASP A 126 14.52 9.05 18.20
N LEU A 127 14.15 8.42 17.07
CA LEU A 127 13.35 7.21 17.03
C LEU A 127 14.08 6.04 17.70
N SER A 128 13.56 5.65 18.85
CA SER A 128 14.06 4.52 19.63
C SER A 128 12.93 3.52 19.81
N VAL A 129 13.16 2.26 19.43
CA VAL A 129 12.15 1.21 19.49
C VAL A 129 12.71 0.02 20.23
N SER A 130 11.92 -0.53 21.14
CA SER A 130 12.23 -1.72 21.93
C SER A 130 11.16 -2.78 21.72
N GLY A 131 11.52 -4.06 21.89
CA GLY A 131 10.57 -5.17 21.75
C GLY A 131 10.84 -6.27 22.75
N THR A 132 9.79 -6.94 23.21
CA THR A 132 9.90 -8.12 24.07
C THR A 132 10.04 -9.38 23.21
N GLY A 133 10.96 -10.27 23.58
CA GLY A 133 11.32 -11.46 22.78
C GLY A 133 10.18 -12.44 22.49
N ALA A 134 9.02 -12.32 23.14
CA ALA A 134 7.82 -13.09 22.82
C ALA A 134 7.21 -12.71 21.45
N ALA A 135 7.43 -11.47 20.98
CA ALA A 135 7.07 -11.03 19.63
C ALA A 135 8.10 -11.45 18.55
N LEU A 136 9.24 -12.03 18.97
CA LEU A 136 10.33 -12.49 18.09
C LEU A 136 10.33 -14.03 17.88
N GLN A 137 9.42 -14.77 18.51
CA GLN A 137 9.39 -16.24 18.44
C GLN A 137 7.96 -16.79 18.57
N LEU A 138 7.22 -16.84 17.47
CA LEU A 138 6.00 -17.64 17.37
C LEU A 138 6.35 -19.01 16.76
N GLN A 139 6.90 -19.89 17.60
CA GLN A 139 6.82 -21.33 17.36
C GLN A 139 6.81 -22.03 18.71
N GLN A 140 5.60 -22.19 19.28
CA GLN A 140 5.40 -23.09 20.42
C GLN A 140 5.35 -24.51 19.87
N THR A 141 6.45 -25.24 19.98
CA THR A 141 6.49 -26.66 19.64
C THR A 141 5.73 -27.43 20.72
N LEU A 142 4.83 -28.33 20.30
CA LEU A 142 3.91 -29.10 21.17
C LEU A 142 4.59 -29.88 22.32
N GLY A 143 5.92 -30.01 22.33
CA GLY A 143 6.70 -30.66 23.38
C GLY A 143 6.73 -29.90 24.72
N ASP A 144 6.55 -28.57 24.74
CA ASP A 144 6.63 -27.78 25.97
C ASP A 144 5.44 -28.00 26.93
N VAL A 145 4.28 -28.39 26.39
CA VAL A 145 3.05 -28.64 27.18
C VAL A 145 3.17 -29.94 27.98
N ILE A 146 3.89 -30.94 27.46
CA ILE A 146 4.02 -32.26 28.09
C ILE A 146 5.02 -32.24 29.26
N GLN A 147 6.01 -31.34 29.23
CA GLN A 147 7.00 -31.20 30.31
C GLN A 147 6.65 -30.14 31.37
N ALA A 148 5.55 -29.41 31.18
CA ALA A 148 5.10 -28.32 32.05
C ALA A 148 5.02 -28.66 33.56
N PRO A 149 4.62 -29.87 34.00
CA PRO A 149 4.51 -30.17 35.44
C PRO A 149 5.87 -30.26 36.17
N MET A 150 6.97 -30.54 35.48
CA MET A 150 8.31 -30.69 36.09
C MET A 150 9.13 -29.39 36.13
N ARG A 151 8.63 -28.28 35.56
CA ARG A 151 9.33 -26.99 35.46
C ARG A 151 8.71 -25.85 36.31
N ILE A 152 7.88 -26.19 37.29
CA ILE A 152 7.20 -25.20 38.15
C ILE A 152 8.19 -24.26 38.86
N GLY A 153 9.39 -24.74 39.23
CA GLY A 153 10.45 -23.91 39.81
C GLY A 153 11.10 -22.90 38.83
N GLU A 154 11.11 -23.20 37.53
CA GLU A 154 11.54 -22.25 36.48
C GLU A 154 10.42 -21.23 36.17
N TYR A 155 9.16 -21.60 36.39
CA TYR A 155 8.01 -20.72 36.21
C TYR A 155 7.96 -19.55 37.23
N LEU A 156 8.54 -19.70 38.42
CA LEU A 156 8.70 -18.59 39.36
C LEU A 156 9.88 -17.66 39.02
N SER A 157 10.76 -18.07 38.10
CA SER A 157 11.88 -17.27 37.57
C SER A 157 11.60 -16.72 36.17
N PHE A 158 10.32 -16.53 35.81
CA PHE A 158 9.95 -15.65 34.70
C PHE A 158 10.17 -14.18 35.12
N GLY A 159 11.43 -13.83 35.35
CA GLY A 159 11.86 -12.44 35.33
C GLY A 159 11.36 -11.85 34.01
N LYS A 160 10.59 -10.76 34.10
CA LYS A 160 10.15 -9.98 32.94
C LYS A 160 11.38 -9.73 32.08
N LYS A 161 11.52 -10.43 30.95
CA LYS A 161 12.65 -10.19 30.03
C LYS A 161 12.54 -8.73 29.63
N GLU A 162 13.54 -7.94 30.02
CA GLU A 162 13.51 -6.52 29.72
C GLU A 162 13.42 -6.33 28.20
N PRO A 163 12.58 -5.37 27.74
CA PRO A 163 12.42 -5.12 26.32
C PRO A 163 13.78 -4.77 25.71
N LYS A 164 14.20 -5.54 24.71
CA LYS A 164 15.47 -5.32 24.03
C LYS A 164 15.31 -4.12 23.10
N ARG A 165 16.23 -3.17 23.20
CA ARG A 165 16.30 -2.06 22.24
C ARG A 165 16.70 -2.58 20.86
N ILE A 166 15.89 -2.27 19.85
CA ILE A 166 16.07 -2.69 18.45
C ILE A 166 16.56 -1.49 17.63
N LEU A 167 15.81 -0.37 17.66
CA LEU A 167 16.20 0.88 17.02
C LEU A 167 16.70 1.87 18.10
N ASN A 168 17.72 2.65 17.76
CA ASN A 168 18.34 3.58 18.70
C ASN A 168 18.56 4.95 18.05
N LYS A 169 17.77 5.95 18.46
CA LYS A 169 17.87 7.35 18.04
C LYS A 169 18.03 7.53 16.52
N PHE A 170 17.09 6.99 15.76
CA PHE A 170 17.04 7.18 14.30
C PHE A 170 16.30 8.47 13.95
N ASP A 171 16.84 9.19 12.97
CA ASP A 171 16.21 10.36 12.36
C ASP A 171 15.96 10.06 10.88
N GLY A 172 14.87 10.60 10.34
CA GLY A 172 14.57 10.43 8.92
C GLY A 172 13.39 11.27 8.45
N LEU A 173 13.39 11.52 7.14
CA LEU A 173 12.34 12.22 6.43
C LEU A 173 12.13 11.51 5.10
N LEU A 174 10.90 11.05 4.88
CA LEU A 174 10.43 10.50 3.62
C LEU A 174 9.32 11.41 3.10
N ARG A 175 9.49 11.97 1.90
CA ARG A 175 8.49 12.84 1.28
C ARG A 175 7.52 12.01 0.44
N GLY A 176 6.32 12.55 0.22
CA GLY A 176 5.36 11.93 -0.68
C GLY A 176 5.96 11.74 -2.09
N GLY A 177 5.81 10.53 -2.63
CA GLY A 177 6.36 10.15 -3.94
C GLY A 177 7.80 9.61 -3.92
N GLU A 178 8.46 9.56 -2.76
CA GLU A 178 9.78 8.94 -2.62
C GLU A 178 9.66 7.45 -2.28
N LEU A 179 10.60 6.64 -2.80
CA LEU A 179 10.74 5.23 -2.45
C LEU A 179 11.89 5.05 -1.45
N LEU A 180 11.59 4.50 -0.28
CA LEU A 180 12.59 4.12 0.73
C LEU A 180 12.92 2.63 0.64
N ILE A 181 14.19 2.32 0.41
CA ILE A 181 14.72 0.96 0.49
C ILE A 181 15.51 0.82 1.79
N VAL A 182 15.07 -0.08 2.68
CA VAL A 182 15.72 -0.33 3.98
C VAL A 182 16.55 -1.61 3.89
N LEU A 183 17.87 -1.51 3.98
CA LEU A 183 18.80 -2.62 3.89
C LEU A 183 19.54 -2.83 5.21
N GLY A 184 19.70 -4.09 5.62
CA GLY A 184 20.44 -4.43 6.83
C GLY A 184 20.63 -5.93 6.98
N ARG A 185 21.58 -6.30 7.86
CA ARG A 185 21.83 -7.72 8.20
C ARG A 185 20.60 -8.30 8.91
N PRO A 186 20.36 -9.62 8.84
CA PRO A 186 19.29 -10.26 9.61
C PRO A 186 19.31 -9.82 11.08
N GLY A 187 18.17 -9.35 11.59
CA GLY A 187 18.03 -8.83 12.95
C GLY A 187 18.48 -7.38 13.17
N SER A 188 18.82 -6.62 12.13
CA SER A 188 19.17 -5.19 12.23
C SER A 188 17.98 -4.26 12.51
N GLY A 189 16.75 -4.77 12.47
CA GLY A 189 15.53 -4.00 12.71
C GLY A 189 14.90 -3.36 11.48
N CYS A 190 15.18 -3.83 10.26
CA CYS A 190 14.53 -3.31 9.03
C CYS A 190 13.01 -3.42 9.11
N SER A 191 12.50 -4.62 9.38
CA SER A 191 11.08 -4.87 9.62
C SER A 191 10.51 -4.04 10.77
N THR A 192 11.30 -3.85 11.84
CA THR A 192 10.90 -2.99 12.97
C THR A 192 10.75 -1.54 12.56
N LEU A 193 11.64 -1.01 11.72
CA LEU A 193 11.52 0.34 11.18
C LEU A 193 10.25 0.46 10.33
N LEU A 194 10.03 -0.45 9.38
CA LEU A 194 8.85 -0.46 8.51
C LEU A 194 7.55 -0.50 9.32
N LYS A 195 7.45 -1.43 10.27
CA LYS A 195 6.31 -1.53 11.20
C LYS A 195 6.09 -0.24 11.99
N THR A 196 7.18 0.36 12.49
CA THR A 196 7.08 1.56 13.32
C THR A 196 6.60 2.77 12.52
N ILE A 197 7.12 2.97 11.30
CA ILE A 197 6.70 4.08 10.44
C ILE A 197 5.32 3.88 9.83
N THR A 198 4.77 2.67 9.80
CA THR A 198 3.37 2.43 9.42
C THR A 198 2.43 2.33 10.63
N GLY A 199 2.96 2.43 11.85
CA GLY A 199 2.19 2.35 13.09
C GLY A 199 1.70 0.96 13.50
N GLU A 200 2.30 -0.10 12.95
CA GLU A 200 2.10 -1.49 13.37
C GLU A 200 2.96 -1.80 14.60
N LEU A 201 2.53 -1.32 15.77
CA LEU A 201 3.30 -1.36 17.02
C LEU A 201 3.06 -2.60 17.89
N GLU A 202 2.43 -3.65 17.36
CA GLU A 202 2.16 -4.87 18.13
C GLU A 202 3.46 -5.51 18.66
N GLY A 203 3.60 -5.55 19.99
CA GLY A 203 4.80 -6.07 20.67
C GLY A 203 6.01 -5.12 20.63
N LEU A 204 5.84 -3.88 20.16
CA LEU A 204 6.88 -2.86 20.09
C LEU A 204 6.56 -1.70 21.04
N GLY A 205 7.58 -1.22 21.75
CA GLY A 205 7.54 -0.02 22.58
C GLY A 205 8.36 1.10 21.94
N ILE A 206 7.71 2.23 21.67
CA ILE A 206 8.38 3.46 21.23
C ILE A 206 8.92 4.20 22.47
N GLY A 207 10.18 4.62 22.43
CA GLY A 207 10.79 5.39 23.51
C GLY A 207 10.19 6.79 23.61
N GLU A 208 10.05 7.32 24.83
CA GLU A 208 9.36 8.59 25.14
C GLU A 208 9.92 9.81 24.39
N SER A 209 11.21 9.82 24.08
CA SER A 209 11.84 10.91 23.32
C SER A 209 11.58 10.84 21.80
N SER A 210 10.99 9.76 21.31
CA SER A 210 10.78 9.53 19.88
C SER A 210 9.59 10.32 19.38
N THR A 211 9.73 10.98 18.24
CA THR A 211 8.62 11.68 17.60
C THR A 211 8.43 11.17 16.18
N ILE A 212 7.18 10.94 15.78
CA ILE A 212 6.81 10.52 14.42
C ILE A 212 5.60 11.35 13.98
N HIS A 213 5.74 11.99 12.83
CA HIS A 213 4.71 12.83 12.23
C HIS A 213 4.50 12.47 10.76
N TYR A 214 3.25 12.54 10.32
CA TYR A 214 2.84 12.30 8.95
C TYR A 214 2.25 13.59 8.39
N ASN A 215 3.01 14.30 7.55
CA ASN A 215 2.63 15.64 7.07
C ASN A 215 2.16 16.59 8.20
N GLY A 216 2.76 16.49 9.39
CA GLY A 216 2.40 17.29 10.57
C GLY A 216 1.36 16.66 11.51
N ILE A 217 0.73 15.55 11.14
CA ILE A 217 -0.19 14.79 12.02
C ILE A 217 0.63 13.87 12.92
N SER A 218 0.40 13.90 14.23
CA SER A 218 1.09 13.01 15.17
C SER A 218 0.76 11.54 14.88
N GLN A 219 1.68 10.61 15.19
CA GLN A 219 1.37 9.19 15.00
C GLN A 219 0.16 8.71 15.78
N LYS A 220 -0.08 9.26 16.97
CA LYS A 220 -1.26 8.93 17.78
C LYS A 220 -2.55 9.28 17.05
N ASP A 221 -2.62 10.48 16.46
CA ASP A 221 -3.82 10.94 15.75
C ASP A 221 -3.98 10.22 14.41
N MET A 222 -2.86 9.98 13.70
CA MET A 222 -2.85 9.20 12.46
C MET A 222 -3.40 7.79 12.68
N MET A 223 -2.96 7.08 13.72
CA MET A 223 -3.44 5.72 14.01
C MET A 223 -4.89 5.68 14.50
N LYS A 224 -5.36 6.75 15.15
CA LYS A 224 -6.72 6.81 15.68
C LYS A 224 -7.75 7.15 14.60
N GLU A 225 -7.47 8.18 13.79
CA GLU A 225 -8.45 8.75 12.87
C GLU A 225 -8.22 8.29 11.41
N PHE A 226 -6.99 7.87 11.07
CA PHE A 226 -6.55 7.65 9.69
C PHE A 226 -5.76 6.36 9.50
N LYS A 227 -6.01 5.31 10.31
CA LYS A 227 -5.27 4.03 10.22
C LYS A 227 -5.26 3.45 8.79
N GLY A 228 -6.34 3.65 8.03
CA GLY A 228 -6.43 3.18 6.64
C GLY A 228 -5.48 3.88 5.67
N GLU A 229 -4.90 5.03 6.04
CA GLU A 229 -3.96 5.78 5.20
C GLU A 229 -2.51 5.27 5.34
N THR A 230 -2.29 4.25 6.17
CA THR A 230 -0.99 3.61 6.40
C THR A 230 -1.15 2.11 6.28
N THR A 231 -0.38 1.44 5.40
CA THR A 231 -0.54 0.00 5.17
C THR A 231 0.81 -0.71 5.20
N TYR A 232 0.85 -1.86 5.85
CA TYR A 232 2.04 -2.69 5.97
C TYR A 232 1.72 -4.11 5.53
N ASN A 233 2.46 -4.59 4.53
CA ASN A 233 2.42 -5.98 4.12
C ASN A 233 3.54 -6.76 4.79
N GLN A 234 3.14 -7.84 5.45
CA GLN A 234 4.02 -8.72 6.19
C GLN A 234 4.87 -9.58 5.26
N GLU A 235 5.92 -10.17 5.81
CA GLU A 235 6.76 -11.13 5.12
C GLU A 235 5.94 -12.33 4.65
N VAL A 236 5.12 -12.89 5.55
CA VAL A 236 4.22 -14.01 5.28
C VAL A 236 2.85 -13.49 4.85
N ASP A 237 2.44 -13.84 3.64
CA ASP A 237 1.14 -13.48 3.08
C ASP A 237 0.01 -14.26 3.77
N LYS A 238 -1.02 -13.54 4.23
CA LYS A 238 -2.18 -14.12 4.93
C LYS A 238 -3.44 -13.88 4.12
N HIS A 239 -3.94 -14.94 3.49
CA HIS A 239 -5.16 -14.91 2.68
C HIS A 239 -6.16 -15.96 3.15
N PHE A 240 -7.45 -15.73 2.89
CA PHE A 240 -8.46 -16.77 3.07
C PHE A 240 -8.30 -17.84 1.98
N PRO A 241 -7.90 -19.07 2.33
CA PRO A 241 -7.45 -20.05 1.32
C PRO A 241 -8.59 -20.59 0.45
N HIS A 242 -9.84 -20.43 0.89
CA HIS A 242 -11.02 -20.90 0.17
C HIS A 242 -11.58 -19.88 -0.84
N LEU A 243 -11.23 -18.59 -0.71
CA LEU A 243 -11.67 -17.55 -1.63
C LEU A 243 -10.85 -17.58 -2.91
N THR A 244 -11.46 -17.16 -4.02
CA THR A 244 -10.72 -16.93 -5.28
C THR A 244 -9.94 -15.62 -5.22
N VAL A 245 -8.91 -15.49 -6.05
CA VAL A 245 -8.16 -14.25 -6.18
C VAL A 245 -9.09 -13.08 -6.52
N GLY A 246 -10.03 -13.27 -7.47
CA GLY A 246 -11.02 -12.26 -7.83
C GLY A 246 -11.87 -11.85 -6.63
N GLN A 247 -12.40 -12.80 -5.85
CA GLN A 247 -13.21 -12.52 -4.66
C GLN A 247 -12.42 -11.74 -3.59
N THR A 248 -11.17 -12.14 -3.34
CA THR A 248 -10.30 -11.47 -2.36
C THR A 248 -10.02 -10.02 -2.77
N LEU A 249 -9.67 -9.79 -4.04
CA LEU A 249 -9.32 -8.46 -4.52
C LEU A 249 -10.55 -7.55 -4.70
N GLU A 250 -11.68 -8.07 -5.17
CA GLU A 250 -12.94 -7.32 -5.19
C GLU A 250 -13.42 -6.93 -3.80
N PHE A 251 -13.26 -7.81 -2.81
CA PHE A 251 -13.52 -7.47 -1.42
C PHE A 251 -12.64 -6.31 -0.96
N ALA A 252 -11.32 -6.40 -1.19
CA ALA A 252 -10.37 -5.34 -0.85
C ALA A 252 -10.71 -4.00 -1.52
N ALA A 253 -11.01 -4.02 -2.83
CA ALA A 253 -11.44 -2.85 -3.59
C ALA A 253 -12.72 -2.24 -3.00
N SER A 254 -13.70 -3.08 -2.65
CA SER A 254 -14.97 -2.62 -2.09
C SER A 254 -14.77 -1.88 -0.76
N CYS A 255 -13.84 -2.32 0.09
CA CYS A 255 -13.59 -1.67 1.38
C CYS A 255 -13.09 -0.22 1.26
N ARG A 256 -12.50 0.15 0.11
CA ARG A 256 -11.88 1.46 -0.11
C ARG A 256 -12.58 2.30 -1.17
N MET A 257 -13.43 1.69 -1.99
CA MET A 257 -14.18 2.40 -3.02
C MET A 257 -15.13 3.44 -2.40
N PRO A 258 -15.02 4.72 -2.76
CA PRO A 258 -15.93 5.76 -2.29
C PRO A 258 -17.36 5.49 -2.75
N SER A 259 -18.34 6.06 -2.03
CA SER A 259 -19.77 5.89 -2.34
C SER A 259 -20.16 6.46 -3.71
N ASN A 260 -19.41 7.43 -4.23
CA ASN A 260 -19.59 7.98 -5.57
C ASN A 260 -18.28 7.86 -6.35
N PRO A 261 -18.03 6.72 -7.03
CA PRO A 261 -16.82 6.51 -7.79
C PRO A 261 -16.81 7.38 -9.05
N VAL A 262 -15.94 8.40 -9.07
CA VAL A 262 -15.72 9.27 -10.25
C VAL A 262 -15.14 8.50 -11.43
N LEU A 263 -14.37 7.44 -11.15
CA LEU A 263 -13.69 6.59 -12.13
C LEU A 263 -14.59 6.18 -13.30
N LEU A 264 -15.90 5.99 -13.06
CA LEU A 264 -16.87 5.59 -14.07
C LEU A 264 -18.23 6.26 -13.82
N ALA A 265 -18.40 7.48 -14.33
CA ALA A 265 -19.67 8.21 -14.29
C ALA A 265 -20.85 7.31 -14.67
N GLY A 266 -21.83 7.16 -13.76
CA GLY A 266 -23.04 6.36 -13.99
C GLY A 266 -22.93 4.86 -13.71
N GLN A 267 -21.83 4.35 -13.13
CA GLN A 267 -21.72 2.95 -12.70
C GLN A 267 -22.14 2.72 -11.26
N SER A 268 -22.55 1.49 -10.96
CA SER A 268 -22.68 1.07 -9.56
C SER A 268 -21.29 0.96 -8.92
N ARG A 269 -21.27 1.02 -7.59
CA ARG A 269 -20.04 0.84 -6.80
C ARG A 269 -19.40 -0.53 -7.09
N GLU A 270 -20.22 -1.56 -7.26
CA GLU A 270 -19.80 -2.94 -7.53
C GLU A 270 -19.12 -3.05 -8.90
N GLU A 271 -19.71 -2.45 -9.94
CA GLU A 271 -19.10 -2.43 -11.28
C GLU A 271 -17.73 -1.72 -11.25
N SER A 272 -17.65 -0.60 -10.53
CA SER A 272 -16.39 0.14 -10.38
C SER A 272 -15.33 -0.67 -9.63
N CYS A 273 -15.72 -1.44 -8.61
CA CYS A 273 -14.81 -2.33 -7.89
C CYS A 273 -14.30 -3.44 -8.79
N ALA A 274 -15.19 -4.09 -9.56
CA ALA A 274 -14.81 -5.14 -10.49
C ALA A 274 -13.83 -4.64 -11.57
N VAL A 275 -14.07 -3.45 -12.12
CA VAL A 275 -13.17 -2.82 -13.10
C VAL A 275 -11.82 -2.50 -12.47
N ALA A 276 -11.79 -1.87 -11.30
CA ALA A 276 -10.54 -1.57 -10.59
C ALA A 276 -9.74 -2.86 -10.28
N THR A 277 -10.42 -3.90 -9.80
CA THR A 277 -9.79 -5.21 -9.54
C THR A 277 -9.19 -5.80 -10.80
N LYS A 278 -9.93 -5.83 -11.92
CA LYS A 278 -9.40 -6.38 -13.18
C LYS A 278 -8.18 -5.62 -13.69
N ILE A 279 -8.19 -4.29 -13.59
CA ILE A 279 -7.03 -3.45 -13.94
C ILE A 279 -5.82 -3.84 -13.09
N VAL A 280 -5.98 -3.89 -11.77
CA VAL A 280 -4.86 -4.23 -10.86
C VAL A 280 -4.38 -5.67 -11.08
N MET A 281 -5.29 -6.61 -11.31
CA MET A 281 -4.93 -7.99 -11.63
C MET A 281 -4.10 -8.09 -12.90
N ALA A 282 -4.47 -7.36 -13.94
CA ALA A 282 -3.70 -7.34 -15.18
C ALA A 282 -2.32 -6.72 -14.99
N VAL A 283 -2.22 -5.59 -14.27
CA VAL A 283 -0.93 -4.95 -13.94
C VAL A 283 -0.03 -5.88 -13.13
N CYS A 284 -0.60 -6.69 -12.24
CA CYS A 284 0.14 -7.65 -11.43
C CYS A 284 0.37 -9.02 -12.09
N GLY A 285 -0.03 -9.21 -13.35
CA GLY A 285 0.14 -10.50 -14.05
C GLY A 285 -0.65 -11.64 -13.39
N LEU A 286 -1.93 -11.37 -13.08
CA LEU A 286 -2.83 -12.26 -12.35
C LEU A 286 -4.16 -12.52 -13.08
N SER A 287 -4.39 -12.00 -14.30
CA SER A 287 -5.69 -12.11 -14.97
C SER A 287 -6.16 -13.56 -15.14
N HIS A 288 -5.26 -14.50 -15.42
CA HIS A 288 -5.57 -15.93 -15.54
C HIS A 288 -5.99 -16.58 -14.20
N THR A 289 -5.65 -15.96 -13.07
CA THR A 289 -5.94 -16.50 -11.73
C THR A 289 -7.27 -16.03 -11.14
N TYR A 290 -8.07 -15.23 -11.87
CA TYR A 290 -9.29 -14.62 -11.36
C TYR A 290 -10.25 -15.60 -10.65
N ASN A 291 -10.49 -16.76 -11.25
CA ASN A 291 -11.37 -17.80 -10.70
C ASN A 291 -10.62 -18.88 -9.89
N THR A 292 -9.32 -18.74 -9.70
CA THR A 292 -8.48 -19.70 -8.97
C THR A 292 -8.47 -19.34 -7.49
N LYS A 293 -8.55 -20.34 -6.62
CA LYS A 293 -8.41 -20.16 -5.17
C LYS A 293 -7.03 -19.63 -4.81
N VAL A 294 -6.95 -18.74 -3.82
CA VAL A 294 -5.64 -18.28 -3.33
C VAL A 294 -4.87 -19.46 -2.73
N GLY A 295 -5.56 -20.32 -1.97
CA GLY A 295 -4.96 -21.50 -1.35
C GLY A 295 -3.95 -21.19 -0.24
N ASN A 296 -3.33 -22.24 0.28
CA ASN A 296 -2.26 -22.21 1.28
C ASN A 296 -1.51 -23.56 1.26
N ASP A 297 -0.72 -23.86 2.29
CA ASP A 297 0.07 -25.09 2.36
C ASP A 297 -0.78 -26.38 2.40
N PHE A 298 -2.07 -26.28 2.75
CA PHE A 298 -3.00 -27.41 2.85
C PHE A 298 -4.05 -27.44 1.73
N ILE A 299 -4.37 -26.28 1.15
CA ILE A 299 -5.40 -26.11 0.12
C ILE A 299 -4.72 -25.64 -1.15
N ARG A 300 -4.82 -26.47 -2.19
CA ARG A 300 -4.29 -26.12 -3.52
C ARG A 300 -4.91 -24.80 -4.01
N GLY A 301 -4.05 -23.90 -4.47
CA GLY A 301 -4.41 -22.62 -5.06
C GLY A 301 -3.36 -22.17 -6.07
N VAL A 302 -3.13 -20.86 -6.11
CA VAL A 302 -2.07 -20.25 -6.93
C VAL A 302 -0.67 -20.60 -6.40
N SER A 303 0.35 -20.39 -7.23
CA SER A 303 1.75 -20.54 -6.83
C SER A 303 2.15 -19.56 -5.72
N GLY A 304 3.26 -19.83 -5.01
CA GLY A 304 3.76 -18.91 -3.97
C GLY A 304 4.10 -17.52 -4.53
N GLY A 305 4.71 -17.45 -5.71
CA GLY A 305 5.00 -16.19 -6.40
C GLY A 305 3.74 -15.43 -6.79
N GLU A 306 2.73 -16.12 -7.34
CA GLU A 306 1.42 -15.51 -7.63
C GLU A 306 0.75 -15.01 -6.35
N ARG A 307 0.79 -15.78 -5.25
CA ARG A 307 0.25 -15.36 -3.95
C ARG A 307 0.91 -14.08 -3.42
N LYS A 308 2.23 -13.91 -3.62
CA LYS A 308 2.91 -12.66 -3.28
C LYS A 308 2.39 -11.48 -4.12
N ARG A 309 2.15 -11.71 -5.42
CA ARG A 309 1.55 -10.70 -6.31
C ARG A 309 0.11 -10.38 -5.91
N VAL A 310 -0.65 -11.34 -5.38
CA VAL A 310 -2.00 -11.08 -4.83
C VAL A 310 -1.94 -10.10 -3.65
N SER A 311 -0.99 -10.26 -2.72
CA SER A 311 -0.80 -9.29 -1.63
C SER A 311 -0.39 -7.90 -2.12
N ILE A 312 0.43 -7.83 -3.18
CA ILE A 312 0.79 -6.55 -3.81
C ILE A 312 -0.45 -5.90 -4.43
N ALA A 313 -1.25 -6.67 -5.17
CA ALA A 313 -2.50 -6.22 -5.77
C ALA A 313 -3.49 -5.70 -4.71
N GLU A 314 -3.63 -6.41 -3.59
CA GLU A 314 -4.46 -5.98 -2.47
C GLU A 314 -4.01 -4.64 -1.90
N MET A 315 -2.70 -4.42 -1.72
CA MET A 315 -2.18 -3.12 -1.28
C MET A 315 -2.41 -1.99 -2.28
N ILE A 316 -2.32 -2.28 -3.58
CA ILE A 316 -2.61 -1.29 -4.62
C ILE A 316 -4.09 -0.89 -4.58
N LEU A 317 -4.99 -1.87 -4.46
CA LEU A 317 -6.43 -1.64 -4.31
C LEU A 317 -6.77 -0.95 -2.99
N ALA A 318 -5.94 -1.14 -1.96
CA ALA A 318 -6.10 -0.41 -0.72
C ALA A 318 -5.89 1.10 -0.91
N GLN A 319 -5.18 1.58 -1.93
CA GLN A 319 -4.96 3.00 -2.22
C GLN A 319 -4.46 3.80 -1.01
N SER A 320 -3.53 3.22 -0.27
CA SER A 320 -2.91 3.86 0.88
C SER A 320 -1.79 4.81 0.44
N PRO A 321 -1.78 6.08 0.90
CA PRO A 321 -0.76 7.05 0.53
C PRO A 321 0.62 6.72 1.13
N MET A 322 0.67 5.86 2.16
CA MET A 322 1.91 5.30 2.68
C MET A 322 1.79 3.79 2.82
N ALA A 323 2.63 3.09 2.08
CA ALA A 323 2.67 1.63 2.02
C ALA A 323 4.10 1.14 2.31
N ALA A 324 4.22 0.07 3.10
CA ALA A 324 5.48 -0.62 3.35
C ALA A 324 5.34 -2.11 3.03
N TRP A 325 6.33 -2.65 2.33
CA TRP A 325 6.43 -4.07 2.02
C TRP A 325 7.60 -4.67 2.77
N ASP A 326 7.31 -5.61 3.67
CA ASP A 326 8.33 -6.42 4.30
C ASP A 326 8.55 -7.68 3.46
N ASN A 327 9.75 -7.83 2.90
CA ASN A 327 10.08 -9.03 2.14
C ASN A 327 11.53 -9.42 2.36
N ARG A 328 11.78 -10.71 2.58
CA ARG A 328 13.12 -11.26 2.37
C ARG A 328 13.31 -11.46 0.88
N LEU A 329 14.20 -10.67 0.27
CA LEU A 329 14.54 -10.74 -1.17
C LEU A 329 14.97 -12.13 -1.66
N VAL A 330 15.23 -13.08 -0.77
CA VAL A 330 15.69 -14.45 -1.06
C VAL A 330 14.59 -15.30 -1.74
N GLU A 331 13.31 -15.11 -1.42
CA GLU A 331 12.24 -15.99 -1.94
C GLU A 331 11.81 -15.68 -3.39
N LEU A 332 12.13 -14.47 -3.89
CA LEU A 332 11.81 -14.09 -5.27
C LEU A 332 12.75 -14.75 -6.30
N SER A 333 14.00 -15.07 -5.94
CA SER A 333 14.92 -15.76 -6.84
C SER A 333 14.68 -17.27 -6.92
N GLU A 334 14.25 -17.90 -5.81
CA GLU A 334 14.00 -19.35 -5.80
C GLU A 334 12.69 -19.71 -6.53
N SER A 335 11.68 -18.84 -6.48
CA SER A 335 10.40 -19.07 -7.17
C SER A 335 10.44 -18.82 -8.69
N GLN A 336 11.45 -18.11 -9.21
CA GLN A 336 11.71 -18.03 -10.66
C GLN A 336 12.67 -19.12 -11.17
N SER A 337 13.27 -19.93 -10.28
CA SER A 337 14.23 -20.98 -10.66
C SER A 337 13.59 -22.35 -10.89
N PHE A 338 12.26 -22.47 -10.78
CA PHE A 338 11.50 -23.66 -11.16
C PHE A 338 10.65 -23.39 -12.40
N TYR A 339 11.31 -23.09 -13.52
CA TYR A 339 10.83 -23.35 -14.87
C TYR A 339 11.99 -23.75 -15.77
#